data_AF-A0A2N2LRE4-F1
#
_entry.id   AF-A0A2N2LRE4-F1
#
_cell.length_a   1.000
_cell.length_b   1.000
_cell.length_c   1.000
_cell.angle_alpha   90.00
_cell.angle_beta   90.00
_cell.angle_gamma   90.00
#
_symmetry.space_group_name_H-M   'P 1'
#
loop_
_entity.id
_entity.type
_entity.pdbx_description
1 polymer ?
#
loop_
_entity_poly.entity_id
_entity_poly.type
_entity_poly.pdbx_seq_one_letter_code
_entity_poly.pdbx_strand_id
1 'polypeptide(L)' 'MKKKASLDKASEYAESIINTIREPLIILDQDLRVVTASRSFYEFFKVKPEETEG' A
#
# COMPACT_ATOMS: atom_id res chain seq x y z
N MET A 1 -1.03 7.17 -26.98
CA MET A 1 -0.67 6.41 -25.76
C MET A 1 -0.52 7.31 -24.51
N LYS A 2 -1.39 8.31 -24.26
CA LYS A 2 -1.25 9.26 -23.12
C LYS A 2 -1.97 8.84 -21.82
N LYS A 3 -2.75 7.75 -21.82
CA LYS A 3 -3.65 7.38 -20.72
C LYS A 3 -3.00 6.63 -19.56
N LYS A 4 -1.85 5.97 -19.78
CA LYS A 4 -1.12 5.20 -18.76
C LYS A 4 -0.36 6.11 -17.80
N ALA A 5 0.42 7.06 -18.35
CA ALA A 5 1.25 7.99 -17.58
C ALA A 5 0.47 8.91 -16.61
N SER A 6 -0.81 9.19 -16.87
CA SER A 6 -1.64 9.98 -15.94
C SER A 6 -2.16 9.16 -14.76
N LEU A 7 -2.40 7.86 -14.96
CA LEU A 7 -2.84 6.95 -13.90
C LEU A 7 -1.68 6.62 -12.95
N ASP A 8 -0.47 6.44 -13.51
CA ASP A 8 0.74 6.19 -12.73
C ASP A 8 1.01 7.33 -11.74
N LYS A 9 0.89 8.59 -12.18
CA LYS A 9 1.03 9.77 -11.30
C LYS A 9 -0.02 9.85 -10.20
N ALA A 10 -1.25 9.44 -10.49
CA ALA A 10 -2.31 9.42 -9.49
C ALA A 10 -2.04 8.34 -8.42
N SER A 11 -1.53 7.18 -8.84
CA SER A 11 -1.11 6.10 -7.93
C SER A 11 0.05 6.53 -7.05
N GLU A 12 1.11 7.09 -7.62
CA GLU A 12 2.29 7.58 -6.87
C GLU A 12 1.90 8.65 -5.83
N TYR A 13 0.97 9.55 -6.19
CA TYR A 13 0.47 10.56 -5.26
C TYR A 13 -0.36 9.96 -4.13
N ALA A 14 -1.23 8.99 -4.43
CA ALA A 14 -2.01 8.28 -3.42
C ALA A 14 -1.11 7.49 -2.46
N GLU A 15 -0.12 6.77 -2.99
CA GLU A 15 0.90 6.07 -2.19
C GLU A 15 1.67 7.04 -1.30
N SER A 16 2.06 8.20 -1.83
CA SER A 16 2.76 9.23 -1.05
C SER A 16 1.91 9.72 0.12
N ILE A 17 0.60 9.91 -0.06
CA ILE A 17 -0.31 10.29 1.04
C ILE A 17 -0.37 9.17 2.08
N ILE A 18 -0.62 7.93 1.66
CA ILE A 18 -0.74 6.78 2.56
C ILE A 18 0.55 6.60 3.38
N ASN A 19 1.71 6.77 2.75
CA ASN A 19 3.02 6.66 3.40
C ASN A 19 3.32 7.76 4.43
N THR A 20 2.55 8.86 4.47
CA THR A 20 2.67 9.88 5.53
C THR A 20 1.83 9.56 6.77
N ILE A 21 0.92 8.58 6.70
CA ILE A 21 0.10 8.15 7.84
C ILE A 21 0.97 7.36 8.82
N ARG A 22 0.93 7.77 10.10
CA ARG A 22 1.77 7.17 11.14
C ARG A 22 1.20 5.87 11.67
N GLU A 23 -0.12 5.74 11.64
CA GLU A 23 -0.85 4.56 12.05
C GLU A 23 -0.65 3.42 11.04
N PRO A 24 -0.43 2.17 11.51
CA PRO A 24 -0.43 0.99 10.64
C PRO A 24 -1.74 0.83 9.87
N LEU A 25 -1.67 0.71 8.54
CA LEU A 25 -2.82 0.48 7.67
C LEU A 25 -2.61 -0.76 6.80
N ILE A 26 -3.68 -1.52 6.60
CA ILE A 26 -3.69 -2.72 5.75
C ILE A 26 -4.95 -2.72 4.88
N ILE A 27 -4.81 -3.17 3.64
CA ILE A 27 -5.91 -3.31 2.69
C ILE A 27 -6.13 -4.80 2.45
N LEU A 28 -7.36 -5.23 2.64
CA LEU A 28 -7.78 -6.60 2.39
C LEU A 28 -8.69 -6.69 1.16
N ASP A 29 -8.66 -7.81 0.47
CA ASP A 29 -9.66 -8.14 -0.55
C ASP A 29 -10.92 -8.78 0.06
N GLN A 30 -11.83 -9.24 -0.81
CA GLN A 30 -13.09 -9.87 -0.41
C GLN A 30 -12.90 -11.22 0.28
N ASP A 31 -11.77 -11.88 0.04
CA ASP A 31 -11.39 -13.15 0.66
C ASP A 31 -10.56 -12.94 1.94
N LEU A 32 -10.49 -11.68 2.43
CA LEU A 32 -9.69 -11.25 3.59
C LEU A 32 -8.18 -11.48 3.42
N ARG A 33 -7.70 -11.53 2.18
CA ARG A 33 -6.27 -11.63 1.87
C ARG A 33 -5.65 -10.25 1.82
N VAL A 34 -4.37 -10.17 2.16
CA VAL A 34 -3.69 -8.88 2.20
C VAL A 34 -3.31 -8.49 0.78
N VAL A 35 -3.88 -7.38 0.31
CA VAL A 35 -3.54 -6.80 -1.00
C VAL A 35 -2.27 -5.96 -0.88
N THR A 36 -2.20 -5.12 0.16
CA THR A 36 -1.03 -4.30 0.46
C THR A 36 -1.13 -3.73 1.88
N ALA A 37 -0.03 -3.20 2.40
CA ALA A 37 0.02 -2.50 3.67
C ALA A 37 0.86 -1.22 3.58
N SER A 38 0.60 -0.26 4.46
CA SER A 38 1.39 0.98 4.55
C SER A 38 2.80 0.69 5.07
N ARG A 39 3.74 1.59 4.80
CA ARG A 39 5.09 1.53 5.40
C ARG A 39 5.06 1.41 6.93
N SER A 40 4.18 2.18 7.59
CA SER A 40 4.01 2.15 9.05
C SER A 40 3.59 0.77 9.57
N PHE A 41 2.83 -0.01 8.79
CA PHE A 41 2.44 -1.37 9.15
C PHE A 41 3.66 -2.28 9.22
N TYR A 42 4.47 -2.31 8.17
CA TYR A 42 5.69 -3.13 8.12
C TYR A 42 6.65 -2.79 9.25
N GLU A 43 6.83 -1.50 9.54
CA GLU A 43 7.71 -1.03 10.63
C GLU A 43 7.18 -1.38 12.02
N PHE A 44 5.87 -1.22 12.26
CA PHE A 44 5.25 -1.49 13.55
C PHE A 44 5.22 -2.99 13.89
N PHE A 45 4.80 -3.81 12.93
CA PHE A 45 4.69 -5.26 13.10
C PHE A 45 6.01 -6.00 12.85
N LYS A 46 7.03 -5.32 12.31
CA LYS A 46 8.36 -5.86 11.99
C LYS A 46 8.31 -7.05 11.00
N VAL A 47 7.47 -6.91 9.98
CA VAL A 47 7.27 -7.90 8.91
C VAL A 47 7.61 -7.28 7.56
N LYS A 48 7.97 -8.11 6.58
CA LYS A 48 8.22 -7.68 5.21
C LYS A 48 6.98 -7.86 4.32
N PRO A 49 6.90 -7.15 3.17
CA PRO A 49 5.82 -7.34 2.20
C PRO A 49 5.66 -8.81 1.79
N GLU A 50 6.77 -9.50 1.50
CA GLU A 50 6.76 -10.92 1.13
C GLU A 50 6.24 -11.89 2.22
N GLU A 51 6.17 -11.44 3.48
CA GLU A 51 5.61 -12.21 4.59
C GLU A 51 4.15 -11.86 4.90
N THR A 52 3.64 -10.80 4.26
CA THR A 52 2.36 -10.16 4.62
C THR A 52 1.35 -10.19 3.47
N GLU A 53 1.78 -9.89 2.25
CA GLU A 53 0.91 -9.75 1.07
C GLU A 53 0.63 -11.12 0.43
N GLY A 54 -0.64 -11.43 0.13
CA GLY A 54 -1.07 -12.72 -0.43
C GLY A 54 -2.41 -13.24 0.07
#